data_AF-A0A351TRF0-F1
#
_entry.id   AF-A0A351TRF0-F1
#
_cell.length_a   1.000
_cell.length_b   1.000
_cell.length_c   1.000
_cell.angle_alpha   90.00
_cell.angle_beta   90.00
_cell.angle_gamma   90.00
#
_symmetry.space_group_name_H-M   'P 1'
#
loop_
_entity.id
_entity.type
_entity.pdbx_description
1 polymer ?
#
loop_
_entity_poly.entity_id
_entity_poly.type
_entity_poly.pdbx_seq_one_letter_code
_entity_poly.pdbx_strand_id
1 'polypeptide(L)'
;MARTAQPPWAKRILKLLEQARAKDPDFERFGAYSHQYKLAAPASEEQILKFEEQQDVRLPEEYRDFLLYVGNGGAGPYYGLYGIRALEEDLRDSHGTRTYRVREEPVIYPKMSDEEWERVADPEGRRKGEEVHPYVGVLPIGSQGCTLMTGLMLAGPYRGQVVYYDEDYCGQPFFVREKGFLAWYERWLREVIAGYSDEEVGFGLNIDGNPTQLMELYEQTEDPEERIEIIDSYNKFETLPGKQKTYFKQACAQESNMKVRMKLIKMLVRFRVPGMTKEIEKLWEYGAYAEAVSIITYEGTWEVKEAWYEKVFEILPKLHGEGFRDACHTIKAMKEYPNVHAGRLKEALGRDDLDRNDRIALFHCIQELKGKEEVLDYFLEYLSTEENPTLLIYAVWCTEGVENRQLQELYVKLLDRYRTHENAKFDYKGSQMVLKGGACLGASRPEGQLSSNLMRQFDYFGLDYRGGWKLLMDEGRWREWKRQSGFV
;
A
#
# COMPACT_ATOMS: atom_id res chain seq x y z
N MET A 1 -13.91 -23.03 -46.43
CA MET A 1 -13.79 -22.54 -45.04
C MET A 1 -14.31 -21.11 -45.02
N ALA A 2 -15.47 -20.87 -44.43
CA ALA A 2 -16.02 -19.54 -44.32
C ALA A 2 -15.09 -18.70 -43.43
N ARG A 3 -14.57 -17.58 -43.95
CA ARG A 3 -13.98 -16.54 -43.10
C ARG A 3 -15.11 -16.08 -42.19
N THR A 4 -15.13 -16.54 -40.94
CA THR A 4 -16.03 -16.02 -39.91
C THR A 4 -15.76 -14.51 -39.83
N ALA A 5 -16.73 -13.72 -40.30
CA ALA A 5 -16.60 -12.28 -40.29
C ALA A 5 -16.40 -11.83 -38.84
N GLN A 6 -15.34 -11.07 -38.59
CA GLN A 6 -15.02 -10.58 -37.25
C GLN A 6 -16.25 -9.87 -36.63
N PRO A 7 -16.67 -10.25 -35.41
CA PRO A 7 -17.86 -9.70 -34.78
C PRO A 7 -17.82 -8.16 -34.66
N PRO A 8 -18.97 -7.47 -34.72
CA PRO A 8 -19.01 -6.01 -34.55
C PRO A 8 -18.40 -5.50 -33.25
N TRP A 9 -18.59 -6.24 -32.14
CA TRP A 9 -18.02 -5.88 -30.84
C TRP A 9 -16.48 -5.96 -30.84
N ALA A 10 -15.89 -6.95 -31.53
CA ALA A 10 -14.44 -7.08 -31.64
C ALA A 10 -13.83 -5.89 -32.40
N LYS A 11 -14.48 -5.46 -33.49
CA LYS A 11 -14.09 -4.23 -34.21
C LYS A 11 -14.18 -2.98 -33.34
N ARG A 12 -15.21 -2.90 -32.49
CA ARG A 12 -15.38 -1.79 -31.54
C ARG A 12 -14.25 -1.77 -30.52
N ILE A 13 -13.89 -2.91 -29.94
CA ILE A 13 -12.76 -3.04 -29.00
C ILE A 13 -11.45 -2.60 -29.66
N LEU A 14 -11.16 -3.07 -30.87
CA LEU A 14 -9.94 -2.68 -31.59
C LEU A 14 -9.88 -1.17 -31.84
N LYS A 15 -11.01 -0.56 -32.22
CA LYS A 15 -11.11 0.90 -32.37
C LYS A 15 -10.88 1.65 -31.05
N LEU A 16 -11.44 1.16 -29.94
CA LEU A 16 -11.21 1.74 -28.62
C LEU A 16 -9.75 1.59 -28.19
N LEU A 17 -9.10 0.47 -28.51
CA LEU A 17 -7.68 0.26 -28.23
C LEU A 17 -6.79 1.24 -29.02
N GLU A 18 -7.10 1.50 -30.28
CA GLU A 18 -6.41 2.52 -31.06
C GLU A 18 -6.58 3.92 -30.46
N GLN A 19 -7.77 4.26 -29.98
CA GLN A 19 -8.05 5.52 -29.31
C GLN A 19 -7.30 5.63 -27.96
N ALA A 20 -7.28 4.55 -27.18
CA ALA A 20 -6.54 4.48 -25.92
C ALA A 20 -5.04 4.70 -26.16
N ARG A 21 -4.46 4.01 -27.15
CA ARG A 21 -3.07 4.20 -27.57
C ARG A 21 -2.77 5.63 -28.01
N ALA A 22 -3.69 6.26 -28.74
CA ALA A 22 -3.51 7.65 -29.17
C ALA A 22 -3.57 8.64 -28.00
N LYS A 23 -4.26 8.27 -26.91
CA LYS A 23 -4.40 9.08 -25.70
C LYS A 23 -3.19 8.96 -24.76
N ASP A 24 -2.42 7.88 -24.89
CA ASP A 24 -1.22 7.59 -24.10
C ASP A 24 -0.01 7.32 -25.03
N PRO A 25 0.50 8.36 -25.72
CA PRO A 25 1.57 8.21 -26.72
C PRO A 25 2.92 7.84 -26.11
N ASP A 26 3.16 8.21 -24.85
CA ASP A 26 4.42 8.01 -24.12
C ASP A 26 4.38 6.76 -23.22
N PHE A 27 3.26 6.03 -23.21
CA PHE A 27 3.04 4.83 -22.40
C PHE A 27 3.21 5.08 -20.90
N GLU A 28 2.75 6.24 -20.43
CA GLU A 28 2.87 6.68 -19.05
C GLU A 28 1.93 5.91 -18.13
N ARG A 29 0.84 5.33 -18.67
CA ARG A 29 -0.06 4.50 -17.87
C ARG A 29 0.69 3.33 -17.26
N PHE A 30 0.49 3.10 -15.97
CA PHE A 30 1.08 1.98 -15.26
C PHE A 30 0.96 0.65 -16.02
N GLY A 31 2.13 0.08 -16.35
CA GLY A 31 2.28 -1.17 -17.08
C GLY A 31 2.16 -1.05 -18.61
N ALA A 32 1.65 0.06 -19.15
CA ALA A 32 1.49 0.26 -20.60
C ALA A 32 2.81 0.21 -21.38
N TYR A 33 3.94 0.57 -20.76
CA TYR A 33 5.28 0.43 -21.36
C TYR A 33 5.62 -1.01 -21.75
N SER A 34 5.01 -2.02 -21.09
CA SER A 34 5.28 -3.45 -21.34
C SER A 34 4.59 -3.96 -22.61
N HIS A 35 3.33 -3.59 -22.82
CA HIS A 35 2.52 -4.09 -23.94
C HIS A 35 2.32 -3.05 -25.05
N GLN A 36 2.52 -1.76 -24.79
CA GLN A 36 2.44 -0.63 -25.74
C GLN A 36 1.12 -0.57 -26.52
N TYR A 37 0.03 -0.96 -25.86
CA TYR A 37 -1.30 -1.17 -26.46
C TYR A 37 -1.30 -2.12 -27.68
N LYS A 38 -0.33 -3.05 -27.77
CA LYS A 38 -0.25 -4.05 -28.82
C LYS A 38 -0.85 -5.37 -28.34
N LEU A 39 -1.80 -5.88 -29.09
CA LEU A 39 -2.32 -7.22 -28.92
C LEU A 39 -1.42 -8.23 -29.64
N ALA A 40 -1.31 -9.43 -29.09
CA ALA A 40 -0.81 -10.57 -29.84
C ALA A 40 -1.83 -10.98 -30.92
N ALA A 41 -1.38 -11.69 -31.96
CA ALA A 41 -2.27 -12.20 -32.97
C ALA A 41 -3.36 -13.10 -32.34
N PRO A 42 -4.62 -13.05 -32.81
CA PRO A 42 -5.68 -13.91 -32.29
C PRO A 42 -5.30 -15.40 -32.38
N ALA A 43 -5.76 -16.17 -31.41
CA ALA A 43 -5.57 -17.61 -31.37
C ALA A 43 -6.48 -18.30 -32.40
N SER A 44 -6.03 -19.44 -32.91
CA SER A 44 -6.88 -20.34 -33.68
C SER A 44 -7.80 -21.15 -32.77
N GLU A 45 -8.91 -21.62 -33.32
CA GLU A 45 -9.84 -22.52 -32.63
C GLU A 45 -9.11 -23.77 -32.12
N GLU A 46 -8.19 -24.32 -32.91
CA GLU A 46 -7.38 -25.49 -32.55
C GLU A 46 -6.46 -25.22 -31.36
N GLN A 47 -5.88 -24.03 -31.25
CA GLN A 47 -5.04 -23.66 -30.10
C GLN A 47 -5.87 -23.55 -28.81
N ILE A 48 -7.05 -22.93 -28.90
CA ILE A 48 -7.96 -22.78 -27.76
C ILE A 48 -8.46 -24.15 -27.31
N LEU A 49 -8.93 -25.00 -28.24
CA LEU A 49 -9.41 -26.35 -27.92
C LEU A 49 -8.31 -27.19 -27.30
N LYS A 50 -7.09 -27.15 -27.85
CA LYS A 50 -5.95 -27.86 -27.28
C LYS A 50 -5.67 -27.41 -25.84
N PHE A 51 -5.71 -26.11 -25.57
CA PHE A 51 -5.53 -25.58 -24.22
C PHE A 51 -6.62 -26.08 -23.27
N GLU A 52 -7.89 -25.97 -23.67
CA GLU A 52 -9.05 -26.44 -22.88
C GLU A 52 -8.96 -27.94 -22.57
N GLU A 53 -8.58 -28.76 -23.55
CA GLU A 53 -8.38 -30.22 -23.38
C GLU A 53 -7.20 -30.55 -22.46
N GLN A 54 -6.06 -29.87 -22.64
CA GLN A 54 -4.87 -30.09 -21.82
C GLN A 54 -5.09 -29.71 -20.36
N GLN A 55 -5.81 -28.61 -20.14
CA GLN A 55 -6.13 -28.13 -18.80
C GLN A 55 -7.40 -28.75 -18.24
N ASP A 56 -8.21 -29.44 -19.05
CA ASP A 56 -9.53 -30.02 -18.70
C ASP A 56 -10.45 -28.96 -18.08
N VAL A 57 -10.53 -27.83 -18.76
CA VAL A 57 -11.37 -26.68 -18.38
C VAL A 57 -12.12 -26.18 -19.60
N ARG A 58 -13.19 -25.43 -19.38
CA ARG A 58 -13.85 -24.65 -20.42
C ARG A 58 -13.68 -23.17 -20.12
N LEU A 59 -13.07 -22.44 -21.04
CA LEU A 59 -12.88 -21.00 -20.91
C LEU A 59 -14.22 -20.28 -20.93
N PRO A 60 -14.39 -19.20 -20.15
CA PRO A 60 -15.55 -18.34 -20.26
C PRO A 60 -15.73 -17.81 -21.68
N GLU A 61 -16.97 -17.82 -22.15
CA GLU A 61 -17.38 -17.59 -23.54
C GLU A 61 -16.82 -16.26 -24.04
N GLU A 62 -16.96 -15.22 -23.23
CA GLU A 62 -16.42 -13.89 -23.51
C GLU A 62 -14.90 -13.84 -23.68
N TYR A 63 -14.16 -14.56 -22.82
CA TYR A 63 -12.70 -14.61 -22.87
C TYR A 63 -12.21 -15.49 -24.03
N ARG A 64 -12.87 -16.62 -24.26
CA ARG A 64 -12.63 -17.51 -25.40
C ARG A 64 -12.80 -16.78 -26.73
N ASP A 65 -13.89 -16.04 -26.87
CA ASP A 65 -14.16 -15.23 -28.05
C ASP A 65 -13.17 -14.06 -28.20
N PHE A 66 -12.72 -13.46 -27.09
CA PHE A 66 -11.66 -12.46 -27.12
C PHE A 66 -10.35 -13.02 -27.69
N LEU A 67 -9.92 -14.19 -27.23
CA LEU A 67 -8.72 -14.86 -27.75
C LEU A 67 -8.83 -15.16 -29.24
N LEU A 68 -10.02 -15.57 -29.71
CA LEU A 68 -10.28 -15.94 -31.09
C LEU A 68 -10.39 -14.73 -32.05
N TYR A 69 -11.00 -13.63 -31.61
CA TYR A 69 -11.38 -12.52 -32.50
C TYR A 69 -10.61 -11.21 -32.26
N VAL A 70 -9.97 -11.04 -31.10
CA VAL A 70 -9.32 -9.78 -30.70
C VAL A 70 -7.80 -9.97 -30.53
N GLY A 71 -7.37 -10.86 -29.64
CA GLY A 71 -5.94 -11.11 -29.44
C GLY A 71 -5.63 -12.19 -28.41
N ASN A 72 -4.59 -12.98 -28.67
CA ASN A 72 -4.09 -14.03 -27.78
C ASN A 72 -3.17 -13.44 -26.69
N GLY A 73 -3.72 -12.56 -25.85
CA GLY A 73 -2.96 -11.78 -24.88
C GLY A 73 -2.38 -10.47 -25.46
N GLY A 74 -1.46 -9.86 -24.72
CA GLY A 74 -0.89 -8.54 -25.04
C GLY A 74 -1.61 -7.43 -24.29
N ALA A 75 -2.06 -6.39 -24.99
CA ALA A 75 -2.66 -5.21 -24.37
C ALA A 75 -3.80 -5.55 -23.40
N GLY A 76 -3.74 -4.95 -22.21
CA GLY A 76 -4.72 -5.05 -21.12
C GLY A 76 -4.31 -4.15 -19.96
N PRO A 77 -5.11 -4.05 -18.89
CA PRO A 77 -4.71 -3.35 -17.67
C PRO A 77 -3.35 -3.81 -17.14
N TYR A 78 -2.63 -2.92 -16.45
CA TYR A 78 -1.33 -3.20 -15.85
C TYR A 78 -0.32 -3.76 -16.87
N TYR A 79 0.26 -4.93 -16.61
CA TYR A 79 1.24 -5.57 -17.49
C TYR A 79 0.62 -6.32 -18.69
N GLY A 80 -0.69 -6.17 -18.90
CA GLY A 80 -1.42 -6.78 -19.99
C GLY A 80 -1.93 -8.19 -19.68
N LEU A 81 -2.42 -8.85 -20.73
CA LEU A 81 -3.04 -10.17 -20.68
C LEU A 81 -2.07 -11.25 -21.15
N TYR A 82 -2.10 -12.38 -20.44
CA TYR A 82 -1.38 -13.59 -20.82
C TYR A 82 -2.04 -14.25 -22.03
N GLY A 83 -1.20 -14.64 -22.99
CA GLY A 83 -1.61 -15.51 -24.09
C GLY A 83 -1.58 -16.97 -23.67
N ILE A 84 -2.23 -17.84 -24.45
CA ILE A 84 -2.35 -19.29 -24.18
C ILE A 84 -1.01 -19.95 -23.80
N ARG A 85 0.09 -19.58 -24.46
CA ARG A 85 1.40 -20.14 -24.14
C ARG A 85 1.90 -19.74 -22.75
N ALA A 86 1.75 -18.47 -22.37
CA ALA A 86 2.11 -18.00 -21.05
C ALA A 86 1.23 -18.67 -19.99
N LEU A 87 -0.07 -18.83 -20.26
CA LEU A 87 -0.97 -19.61 -19.39
C LEU A 87 -0.49 -21.06 -19.23
N GLU A 88 -0.07 -21.74 -20.30
CA GLU A 88 0.46 -23.10 -20.22
C GLU A 88 1.75 -23.20 -19.37
N GLU A 89 2.63 -22.20 -19.46
CA GLU A 89 3.88 -22.10 -18.73
C GLU A 89 3.63 -21.74 -17.24
N ASP A 90 2.82 -20.73 -16.94
CA ASP A 90 2.54 -20.24 -15.57
C ASP A 90 1.70 -21.22 -14.75
N LEU A 91 0.86 -22.03 -15.41
CA LEU A 91 0.14 -23.12 -14.75
C LEU A 91 1.06 -24.26 -14.28
N ARG A 92 2.37 -24.20 -14.54
CA ARG A 92 3.34 -25.22 -14.17
C ARG A 92 4.58 -24.60 -13.50
N ASP A 93 5.07 -25.22 -12.44
CA ASP A 93 6.37 -24.86 -11.88
C ASP A 93 7.53 -25.47 -12.69
N SER A 94 8.76 -25.13 -12.30
CA SER A 94 10.00 -25.66 -12.91
C SER A 94 10.17 -27.19 -12.81
N HIS A 95 9.32 -27.86 -12.01
CA HIS A 95 9.27 -29.32 -11.83
C HIS A 95 8.07 -29.97 -12.54
N GLY A 96 7.24 -29.18 -13.24
CA GLY A 96 6.07 -29.64 -13.97
C GLY A 96 4.80 -29.84 -13.12
N THR A 97 4.84 -29.45 -11.85
CA THR A 97 3.71 -29.48 -10.90
C THR A 97 2.75 -28.33 -11.21
N ARG A 98 1.44 -28.55 -11.09
CA ARG A 98 0.45 -27.49 -11.36
C ARG A 98 0.48 -26.42 -10.27
N THR A 99 0.85 -25.20 -10.64
CA THR A 99 0.89 -24.05 -9.72
C THR A 99 -0.52 -23.60 -9.32
N TYR A 100 -1.48 -23.68 -10.24
CA TYR A 100 -2.87 -23.26 -10.01
C TYR A 100 -3.87 -24.42 -10.21
N ARG A 101 -4.77 -24.57 -9.24
CA ARG A 101 -5.80 -25.61 -9.19
C ARG A 101 -7.08 -25.17 -9.90
N VAL A 102 -6.97 -24.90 -11.20
CA VAL A 102 -8.05 -24.33 -12.05
C VAL A 102 -9.29 -25.21 -12.24
N ARG A 103 -9.21 -26.50 -11.89
CA ARG A 103 -10.31 -27.48 -12.06
C ARG A 103 -11.22 -27.60 -10.84
N GLU A 104 -10.71 -27.16 -9.69
CA GLU A 104 -11.42 -27.28 -8.42
C GLU A 104 -12.49 -26.18 -8.32
N GLU A 105 -13.57 -26.46 -7.58
CA GLU A 105 -14.66 -25.50 -7.39
C GLU A 105 -14.14 -24.28 -6.62
N PRO A 106 -14.37 -23.05 -7.10
CA PRO A 106 -13.93 -21.86 -6.41
C PRO A 106 -14.52 -21.76 -5.00
N VAL A 107 -13.66 -21.44 -4.04
CA VAL A 107 -14.04 -21.22 -2.62
C VAL A 107 -14.16 -19.74 -2.27
N ILE A 108 -13.70 -18.86 -3.16
CA ILE A 108 -13.79 -17.41 -3.00
C ILE A 108 -15.09 -16.87 -3.60
N TYR A 109 -15.65 -15.82 -2.99
CA TYR A 109 -16.85 -15.15 -3.46
C TYR A 109 -16.84 -13.67 -3.05
N PRO A 110 -17.62 -12.80 -3.73
CA PRO A 110 -17.68 -11.38 -3.43
C PRO A 110 -18.11 -11.11 -1.98
N LYS A 111 -17.47 -10.12 -1.34
CA LYS A 111 -17.80 -9.67 0.03
C LYS A 111 -17.75 -10.80 1.07
N MET A 112 -16.85 -11.76 0.89
CA MET A 112 -16.58 -12.75 1.94
C MET A 112 -16.12 -12.07 3.23
N SER A 113 -16.44 -12.64 4.39
CA SER A 113 -15.99 -12.08 5.66
C SER A 113 -14.50 -12.35 5.92
N ASP A 114 -13.88 -11.54 6.78
CA ASP A 114 -12.48 -11.77 7.19
C ASP A 114 -12.31 -13.15 7.83
N GLU A 115 -13.28 -13.59 8.64
CA GLU A 115 -13.26 -14.91 9.28
C GLU A 115 -13.31 -16.07 8.28
N GLU A 116 -14.05 -15.90 7.18
CA GLU A 116 -14.11 -16.89 6.10
C GLU A 116 -12.83 -16.85 5.26
N TRP A 117 -12.29 -15.66 5.02
CA TRP A 117 -11.01 -15.51 4.34
C TRP A 117 -9.87 -16.13 5.13
N GLU A 118 -9.77 -15.89 6.43
CA GLU A 118 -8.76 -16.50 7.31
C GLU A 118 -8.82 -18.03 7.29
N ARG A 119 -10.03 -18.60 7.23
CA ARG A 119 -10.23 -20.05 7.09
C ARG A 119 -9.71 -20.59 5.77
N VAL A 120 -9.86 -19.85 4.68
CA VAL A 120 -9.47 -20.26 3.33
C VAL A 120 -7.98 -19.99 3.07
N ALA A 121 -7.44 -18.88 3.56
CA ALA A 121 -6.04 -18.46 3.41
C ALA A 121 -5.10 -19.11 4.42
N ASP A 122 -5.64 -19.69 5.49
CA ASP A 122 -4.99 -20.45 6.56
C ASP A 122 -3.57 -19.94 6.90
N PRO A 123 -3.46 -18.73 7.49
CA PRO A 123 -2.17 -18.14 7.81
C PRO A 123 -1.38 -18.98 8.83
N GLU A 124 -2.05 -19.76 9.69
CA GLU A 124 -1.38 -20.66 10.64
C GLU A 124 -0.75 -21.87 9.96
N GLY A 125 -1.49 -22.54 9.07
CA GLY A 125 -0.98 -23.64 8.25
C GLY A 125 0.20 -23.17 7.40
N ARG A 126 0.09 -22.00 6.75
CA ARG A 126 1.21 -21.42 5.98
C ARG A 126 2.45 -21.19 6.83
N ARG A 127 2.31 -20.68 8.06
CA ARG A 127 3.46 -20.50 8.98
C ARG A 127 4.11 -21.84 9.37
N LYS A 128 3.35 -22.94 9.34
CA LYS A 128 3.85 -24.31 9.56
C LYS A 128 4.41 -24.96 8.29
N GLY A 129 4.31 -24.29 7.14
CA GLY A 129 4.78 -24.79 5.84
C GLY A 129 3.77 -25.65 5.09
N GLU A 130 2.47 -25.56 5.42
CA GLU A 130 1.41 -26.27 4.71
C GLU A 130 1.10 -25.58 3.36
N GLU A 131 0.82 -26.38 2.32
CA GLU A 131 0.39 -25.87 1.01
C GLU A 131 -1.08 -25.45 1.06
N VAL A 132 -1.34 -24.16 0.88
CA VAL A 132 -2.68 -23.55 0.89
C VAL A 132 -2.97 -22.95 -0.48
N HIS A 133 -4.17 -23.20 -1.01
CA HIS A 133 -4.56 -22.75 -2.36
C HIS A 133 -5.95 -22.07 -2.33
N PRO A 134 -6.04 -20.81 -1.90
CA PRO A 134 -7.32 -20.11 -1.77
C PRO A 134 -7.96 -19.80 -3.14
N TYR A 135 -7.15 -19.70 -4.19
CA TYR A 135 -7.58 -19.29 -5.54
C TYR A 135 -7.82 -20.47 -6.49
N VAL A 136 -8.34 -21.57 -5.96
CA VAL A 136 -8.80 -22.70 -6.78
C VAL A 136 -9.93 -22.26 -7.73
N GLY A 137 -9.97 -22.84 -8.93
CA GLY A 137 -10.95 -22.48 -9.96
C GLY A 137 -10.78 -21.09 -10.58
N VAL A 138 -9.66 -20.40 -10.30
CA VAL A 138 -9.29 -19.09 -10.87
C VAL A 138 -8.18 -19.27 -11.88
N LEU A 139 -8.38 -18.81 -13.12
CA LEU A 139 -7.33 -18.76 -14.14
C LEU A 139 -6.56 -17.44 -14.04
N PRO A 140 -5.26 -17.41 -13.74
CA PRO A 140 -4.46 -16.18 -13.87
C PRO A 140 -4.44 -15.73 -15.33
N ILE A 141 -4.86 -14.51 -15.63
CA ILE A 141 -4.87 -13.94 -16.99
C ILE A 141 -3.94 -12.73 -17.15
N GLY A 142 -3.29 -12.27 -16.08
CA GLY A 142 -2.31 -11.18 -16.10
C GLY A 142 -1.75 -10.87 -14.71
N SER A 143 -0.65 -10.11 -14.65
CA SER A 143 -0.08 -9.60 -13.40
C SER A 143 -0.31 -8.09 -13.27
N GLN A 144 -0.50 -7.64 -12.04
CA GLN A 144 -0.54 -6.23 -11.65
C GLN A 144 0.81 -5.74 -11.09
N GLY A 145 1.81 -6.62 -11.02
CA GLY A 145 3.12 -6.37 -10.40
C GLY A 145 3.23 -6.96 -8.99
N CYS A 146 4.46 -7.15 -8.51
CA CYS A 146 4.74 -7.84 -7.26
C CYS A 146 4.01 -9.20 -7.19
N THR A 147 3.17 -9.40 -6.19
CA THR A 147 2.35 -10.61 -5.97
C THR A 147 0.89 -10.41 -6.36
N LEU A 148 0.53 -9.25 -6.90
CA LEU A 148 -0.85 -8.93 -7.29
C LEU A 148 -1.16 -9.45 -8.70
N MET A 149 -2.26 -10.17 -8.81
CA MET A 149 -2.65 -10.92 -9.99
C MET A 149 -4.07 -10.58 -10.45
N THR A 150 -4.30 -10.72 -11.74
CA THR A 150 -5.63 -10.62 -12.38
C THR A 150 -6.06 -12.02 -12.77
N GLY A 151 -7.18 -12.47 -12.23
CA GLY A 151 -7.76 -13.79 -12.44
C GLY A 151 -9.11 -13.76 -13.13
N LEU A 152 -9.50 -14.89 -13.71
CA LEU A 152 -10.80 -15.14 -14.31
C LEU A 152 -11.45 -16.35 -13.64
N MET A 153 -12.67 -16.18 -13.14
CA MET A 153 -13.43 -17.28 -12.54
C MET A 153 -13.85 -18.29 -13.61
N LEU A 154 -13.44 -19.55 -13.48
CA LEU A 154 -13.72 -20.60 -14.46
C LEU A 154 -14.99 -21.40 -14.18
N ALA A 155 -15.46 -21.42 -12.94
CA ALA A 155 -16.62 -22.17 -12.49
C ALA A 155 -17.41 -21.39 -11.41
N GLY A 156 -18.49 -21.99 -10.92
CA GLY A 156 -19.37 -21.38 -9.92
C GLY A 156 -20.26 -20.25 -10.45
N PRO A 157 -21.00 -19.57 -9.55
CA PRO A 157 -21.99 -18.54 -9.91
C PRO A 157 -21.38 -17.26 -10.50
N TYR A 158 -20.08 -17.05 -10.33
CA TYR A 158 -19.34 -15.88 -10.81
C TYR A 158 -18.50 -16.17 -12.05
N ARG A 159 -18.76 -17.29 -12.73
CA ARG A 159 -18.01 -17.71 -13.91
C ARG A 159 -17.94 -16.60 -14.98
N GLY A 160 -16.73 -16.30 -15.45
CA GLY A 160 -16.45 -15.24 -16.43
C GLY A 160 -16.22 -13.85 -15.82
N GLN A 161 -16.42 -13.68 -14.51
CA GLN A 161 -16.09 -12.46 -13.79
C GLN A 161 -14.58 -12.40 -13.49
N VAL A 162 -14.01 -11.19 -13.54
CA VAL A 162 -12.61 -10.94 -13.22
C VAL A 162 -12.44 -10.74 -11.71
N VAL A 163 -11.34 -11.24 -11.18
CA VAL A 163 -10.98 -11.12 -9.76
C VAL A 163 -9.53 -10.66 -9.62
N TYR A 164 -9.28 -9.71 -8.73
CA TYR A 164 -7.93 -9.31 -8.34
C TYR A 164 -7.56 -9.97 -7.03
N TYR A 165 -6.36 -10.52 -6.95
CA TYR A 165 -5.93 -11.27 -5.79
C TYR A 165 -4.44 -11.12 -5.55
N ASP A 166 -4.00 -11.42 -4.34
CA ASP A 166 -2.61 -11.31 -3.90
C ASP A 166 -2.07 -12.69 -3.58
N GLU A 167 -1.00 -13.13 -4.23
CA GLU A 167 -0.38 -14.44 -3.97
C GLU A 167 0.25 -14.55 -2.57
N ASP A 168 0.53 -13.44 -1.89
CA ASP A 168 0.95 -13.43 -0.49
C ASP A 168 -0.22 -13.58 0.49
N TYR A 169 -1.46 -13.58 0.00
CA TYR A 169 -2.71 -13.66 0.76
C TYR A 169 -2.81 -12.56 1.84
N CYS A 170 -2.27 -11.35 1.56
CA CYS A 170 -2.30 -10.23 2.52
C CYS A 170 -3.72 -9.67 2.73
N GLY A 171 -4.69 -10.05 1.90
CA GLY A 171 -6.08 -9.63 2.02
C GLY A 171 -7.02 -10.43 1.13
N GLN A 172 -8.32 -10.18 1.31
CA GLN A 172 -9.38 -10.80 0.52
C GLN A 172 -9.26 -10.47 -0.98
N PRO A 173 -9.68 -11.37 -1.87
CA PRO A 173 -9.74 -11.06 -3.30
C PRO A 173 -10.81 -10.01 -3.60
N PHE A 174 -10.52 -9.12 -4.54
CA PHE A 174 -11.45 -8.11 -5.02
C PHE A 174 -12.14 -8.58 -6.30
N PHE A 175 -13.46 -8.79 -6.24
CA PHE A 175 -14.27 -9.09 -7.42
C PHE A 175 -14.65 -7.80 -8.14
N VAL A 176 -14.26 -7.66 -9.41
CA VAL A 176 -14.61 -6.47 -10.19
C VAL A 176 -16.13 -6.40 -10.39
N ARG A 177 -16.70 -5.20 -10.52
CA ARG A 177 -18.17 -5.01 -10.57
C ARG A 177 -18.77 -5.52 -11.89
N GLU A 178 -17.99 -5.53 -12.96
CA GLU A 178 -18.40 -6.01 -14.26
C GLU A 178 -18.56 -7.54 -14.24
N LYS A 179 -19.76 -8.03 -14.57
CA LYS A 179 -20.10 -9.46 -14.51
C LYS A 179 -19.37 -10.34 -15.55
N GLY A 180 -18.67 -9.73 -16.50
CA GLY A 180 -18.03 -10.42 -17.62
C GLY A 180 -16.74 -9.74 -18.05
N PHE A 181 -15.83 -10.54 -18.59
CA PHE A 181 -14.52 -10.12 -19.08
C PHE A 181 -14.59 -8.99 -20.11
N LEU A 182 -15.53 -9.01 -21.06
CA LEU A 182 -15.60 -7.98 -22.11
C LEU A 182 -16.04 -6.62 -21.55
N ALA A 183 -16.95 -6.60 -20.58
CA ALA A 183 -17.38 -5.37 -19.93
C ALA A 183 -16.23 -4.75 -19.12
N TRP A 184 -15.48 -5.58 -18.39
CA TRP A 184 -14.26 -5.17 -17.69
C TRP A 184 -13.20 -4.61 -18.66
N TYR A 185 -12.94 -5.31 -19.77
CA TYR A 185 -11.95 -4.87 -20.76
C TYR A 185 -12.37 -3.59 -21.50
N GLU A 186 -13.65 -3.45 -21.87
CA GLU A 186 -14.18 -2.24 -22.49
C GLU A 186 -14.11 -1.05 -21.53
N ARG A 187 -14.35 -1.28 -20.23
CA ARG A 187 -14.20 -0.25 -19.20
C ARG A 187 -12.77 0.27 -19.13
N TRP A 188 -11.77 -0.61 -19.10
CA TRP A 188 -10.36 -0.21 -19.11
C TRP A 188 -10.06 0.75 -20.27
N LEU A 189 -10.44 0.37 -21.49
CA LEU A 189 -10.21 1.20 -22.67
C LEU A 189 -10.90 2.57 -22.55
N ARG A 190 -12.13 2.61 -22.05
CA ARG A 190 -12.86 3.87 -21.85
C ARG A 190 -12.20 4.75 -20.79
N GLU A 191 -11.72 4.19 -19.68
CA GLU A 191 -11.05 4.93 -18.61
C GLU A 191 -9.71 5.51 -19.10
N VAL A 192 -8.94 4.74 -19.88
CA VAL A 192 -7.72 5.23 -20.55
C VAL A 192 -8.04 6.39 -21.51
N ILE A 193 -9.03 6.23 -22.39
CA ILE A 193 -9.47 7.28 -23.33
C ILE A 193 -9.92 8.54 -22.59
N ALA A 194 -10.63 8.37 -21.47
CA ALA A 194 -11.12 9.47 -20.64
C ALA A 194 -10.02 10.15 -19.82
N GLY A 195 -8.84 9.54 -19.73
CA GLY A 195 -7.70 10.08 -18.99
C GLY A 195 -7.79 9.92 -17.48
N TYR A 196 -8.53 8.93 -16.97
CA TYR A 196 -8.66 8.73 -15.52
C TYR A 196 -7.37 8.26 -14.88
N SER A 197 -7.00 8.79 -13.71
CA SER A 197 -5.76 8.43 -13.01
C SER A 197 -5.92 7.08 -12.31
N ASP A 198 -5.52 6.01 -12.98
CA ASP A 198 -5.63 4.64 -12.43
C ASP A 198 -4.38 4.20 -11.65
N GLU A 199 -3.26 4.94 -11.72
CA GLU A 199 -1.99 4.53 -11.12
C GLU A 199 -2.02 4.52 -9.59
N GLU A 200 -2.65 5.52 -8.98
CA GLU A 200 -2.75 5.64 -7.52
C GLU A 200 -3.97 4.92 -6.95
N VAL A 201 -5.03 4.75 -7.75
CA VAL A 201 -6.33 4.27 -7.26
C VAL A 201 -6.66 2.82 -7.67
N GLY A 202 -5.90 2.24 -8.61
CA GLY A 202 -6.14 0.90 -9.15
C GLY A 202 -7.31 0.83 -10.13
N PHE A 203 -7.10 0.17 -11.28
CA PHE A 203 -8.14 0.00 -12.29
C PHE A 203 -9.28 -0.89 -11.79
N GLY A 204 -10.52 -0.42 -11.86
CA GLY A 204 -11.71 -1.21 -11.51
C GLY A 204 -12.08 -1.25 -10.01
N LEU A 205 -11.22 -0.71 -9.12
CA LEU A 205 -11.51 -0.62 -7.69
C LEU A 205 -12.65 0.39 -7.40
N ASN A 206 -12.68 1.48 -8.16
CA ASN A 206 -13.72 2.51 -8.09
C ASN A 206 -14.99 2.12 -8.85
N ILE A 207 -16.09 2.82 -8.58
CA ILE A 207 -17.34 2.72 -9.34
C ILE A 207 -17.13 3.32 -10.74
N ASP A 208 -17.66 2.64 -11.76
CA ASP A 208 -17.63 3.09 -13.15
C ASP A 208 -18.44 4.37 -13.37
N GLY A 209 -18.10 5.11 -14.43
CA GLY A 209 -18.88 6.25 -14.89
C GLY A 209 -18.15 7.58 -14.76
N ASN A 210 -18.75 8.58 -15.39
CA ASN A 210 -18.27 9.96 -15.40
C ASN A 210 -18.82 10.76 -14.20
N PRO A 211 -18.34 12.00 -13.95
CA PRO A 211 -18.78 12.82 -12.82
C PRO A 211 -20.29 13.09 -12.75
N THR A 212 -21.02 13.06 -13.87
CA THR A 212 -22.48 13.24 -13.85
C THR A 212 -23.17 11.96 -13.39
N GLN A 213 -22.74 10.81 -13.91
CA GLN A 213 -23.31 9.51 -13.55
C GLN A 213 -23.07 9.16 -12.08
N LEU A 214 -21.87 9.44 -11.55
CA LEU A 214 -21.59 9.21 -10.13
C LEU A 214 -22.40 10.15 -9.22
N MET A 215 -22.65 11.39 -9.64
CA MET A 215 -23.52 12.32 -8.90
C MET A 215 -24.98 11.85 -8.90
N GLU A 216 -25.48 11.37 -10.05
CA GLU A 216 -26.83 10.77 -10.14
C GLU A 216 -26.95 9.51 -9.27
N LEU A 217 -25.91 8.69 -9.20
CA LEU A 217 -25.87 7.52 -8.32
C LEU A 217 -25.89 7.93 -6.84
N TYR A 218 -25.14 8.97 -6.47
CA TYR A 218 -25.14 9.54 -5.11
C TYR A 218 -26.53 10.03 -4.71
N GLU A 219 -27.26 10.67 -5.63
CA GLU A 219 -28.64 11.15 -5.41
C GLU A 219 -29.64 10.00 -5.17
N GLN A 220 -29.38 8.82 -5.73
CA GLN A 220 -30.30 7.68 -5.69
C GLN A 220 -30.12 6.78 -4.47
N THR A 221 -29.01 6.89 -3.75
CA THR A 221 -28.71 6.06 -2.58
C THR A 221 -28.77 6.85 -1.27
N GLU A 222 -29.38 6.22 -0.27
CA GLU A 222 -29.37 6.67 1.12
C GLU A 222 -28.39 5.87 1.99
N ASP A 223 -27.78 4.81 1.44
CA ASP A 223 -26.83 3.97 2.16
C ASP A 223 -25.50 4.71 2.36
N PRO A 224 -25.04 4.93 3.60
CA PRO A 224 -23.81 5.66 3.87
C PRO A 224 -22.56 5.01 3.26
N GLU A 225 -22.47 3.68 3.23
CA GLU A 225 -21.29 2.99 2.70
C GLU A 225 -21.24 3.11 1.17
N GLU A 226 -22.37 2.93 0.48
CA GLU A 226 -22.47 3.19 -0.96
C GLU A 226 -22.13 4.65 -1.30
N ARG A 227 -22.62 5.62 -0.51
CA ARG A 227 -22.24 7.03 -0.68
C ARG A 227 -20.74 7.23 -0.57
N ILE A 228 -20.09 6.58 0.40
CA ILE A 228 -18.63 6.66 0.58
C ILE A 228 -17.90 6.08 -0.64
N GLU A 229 -18.31 4.91 -1.14
CA GLU A 229 -17.71 4.32 -2.34
C GLU A 229 -17.86 5.25 -3.56
N ILE A 230 -19.01 5.91 -3.71
CA ILE A 230 -19.24 6.88 -4.79
C ILE A 230 -18.35 8.11 -4.64
N ILE A 231 -18.21 8.66 -3.43
CA ILE A 231 -17.34 9.80 -3.15
C ILE A 231 -15.88 9.43 -3.45
N ASP A 232 -15.41 8.29 -2.95
CA ASP A 232 -14.04 7.83 -3.17
C ASP A 232 -13.75 7.59 -4.65
N SER A 233 -14.76 7.19 -5.43
CA SER A 233 -14.65 7.00 -6.89
C SER A 233 -14.36 8.28 -7.66
N TYR A 234 -14.53 9.47 -7.08
CA TYR A 234 -14.11 10.71 -7.72
C TYR A 234 -12.59 10.89 -7.74
N ASN A 235 -11.83 10.18 -6.91
CA ASN A 235 -10.36 10.30 -6.87
C ASN A 235 -9.69 9.91 -8.19
N LYS A 236 -10.37 9.11 -9.04
CA LYS A 236 -9.89 8.76 -10.39
C LYS A 236 -9.89 9.94 -11.37
N PHE A 237 -10.57 11.05 -11.06
CA PHE A 237 -10.58 12.23 -11.93
C PHE A 237 -9.50 13.23 -11.53
N GLU A 238 -8.83 13.81 -12.53
CA GLU A 238 -7.90 14.93 -12.32
C GLU A 238 -8.63 16.21 -11.92
N THR A 239 -9.86 16.40 -12.40
CA THR A 239 -10.66 17.60 -12.14
C THR A 239 -12.11 17.26 -11.84
N LEU A 240 -12.73 18.06 -10.97
CA LEU A 240 -14.15 17.98 -10.66
C LEU A 240 -14.90 19.11 -11.39
N PRO A 241 -15.89 18.81 -12.26
CA PRO A 241 -16.60 19.85 -12.98
C PRO A 241 -17.43 20.75 -12.04
N GLY A 242 -17.68 21.99 -12.47
CA GLY A 242 -18.29 23.03 -11.63
C GLY A 242 -19.69 22.68 -11.10
N LYS A 243 -20.48 21.90 -11.86
CA LYS A 243 -21.79 21.39 -11.44
C LYS A 243 -21.65 20.51 -10.20
N GLN A 244 -20.76 19.52 -10.25
CA GLN A 244 -20.49 18.60 -9.15
C GLN A 244 -19.87 19.31 -7.95
N LYS A 245 -18.95 20.27 -8.16
CA LYS A 245 -18.41 21.11 -7.08
C LYS A 245 -19.52 21.83 -6.31
N THR A 246 -20.47 22.42 -7.04
CA THR A 246 -21.60 23.13 -6.43
C THR A 246 -22.53 22.18 -5.68
N TYR A 247 -22.89 21.07 -6.33
CA TYR A 247 -23.76 20.05 -5.76
C TYR A 247 -23.18 19.46 -4.48
N PHE A 248 -21.96 18.90 -4.52
CA PHE A 248 -21.37 18.25 -3.36
C PHE A 248 -21.04 19.22 -2.23
N LYS A 249 -20.79 20.49 -2.53
CA LYS A 249 -20.67 21.52 -1.48
C LYS A 249 -21.99 21.72 -0.73
N GLN A 250 -23.12 21.72 -1.44
CA GLN A 250 -24.45 21.80 -0.81
C GLN A 250 -24.76 20.51 -0.04
N ALA A 251 -24.52 19.34 -0.65
CA ALA A 251 -24.72 18.05 -0.01
C ALA A 251 -23.89 17.93 1.28
N CYS A 252 -22.61 18.32 1.24
CA CYS A 252 -21.72 18.32 2.40
C CYS A 252 -22.24 19.19 3.56
N ALA A 253 -22.86 20.34 3.26
CA ALA A 253 -23.40 21.21 4.30
C ALA A 253 -24.65 20.63 4.98
N GLN A 254 -25.40 19.78 4.27
CA GLN A 254 -26.63 19.15 4.72
C GLN A 254 -26.42 17.73 5.26
N GLU A 255 -25.25 17.13 5.03
CA GLU A 255 -24.95 15.77 5.43
C GLU A 255 -24.85 15.64 6.96
N SER A 256 -25.61 14.69 7.47
CA SER A 256 -25.75 14.39 8.90
C SER A 256 -24.87 13.21 9.32
N ASN A 257 -24.55 12.31 8.40
CA ASN A 257 -23.60 11.24 8.65
C ASN A 257 -22.17 11.80 8.62
N MET A 258 -21.49 11.77 9.77
CA MET A 258 -20.16 12.38 9.90
C MET A 258 -19.09 11.70 9.04
N LYS A 259 -19.18 10.39 8.80
CA LYS A 259 -18.23 9.68 7.93
C LYS A 259 -18.40 10.09 6.48
N VAL A 260 -19.65 10.14 5.98
CA VAL A 260 -19.96 10.61 4.62
C VAL A 260 -19.54 12.07 4.46
N ARG A 261 -19.86 12.92 5.44
CA ARG A 261 -19.46 14.34 5.44
C ARG A 261 -17.96 14.51 5.41
N MET A 262 -17.20 13.74 6.19
CA MET A 262 -15.73 13.75 6.15
C MET A 262 -15.22 13.41 4.74
N LYS A 263 -15.74 12.33 4.13
CA LYS A 263 -15.34 11.91 2.78
C LYS A 263 -15.66 12.99 1.74
N LEU A 264 -16.81 13.64 1.84
CA LEU A 264 -17.15 14.80 1.01
C LEU A 264 -16.16 15.94 1.19
N ILE A 265 -15.80 16.30 2.42
CA ILE A 265 -14.83 17.37 2.68
C ILE A 265 -13.47 17.00 2.07
N LYS A 266 -12.97 15.78 2.28
CA LYS A 266 -11.70 15.32 1.68
C LYS A 266 -11.71 15.47 0.16
N MET A 267 -12.74 14.94 -0.50
CA MET A 267 -12.92 15.08 -1.95
C MET A 267 -12.95 16.56 -2.39
N LEU A 268 -13.73 17.41 -1.71
CA LEU A 268 -13.89 18.82 -2.07
C LEU A 268 -12.58 19.61 -1.86
N VAL A 269 -11.79 19.29 -0.84
CA VAL A 269 -10.48 19.91 -0.60
C VAL A 269 -9.47 19.49 -1.67
N ARG A 270 -9.39 18.19 -2.01
CA ARG A 270 -8.57 17.68 -3.14
C ARG A 270 -8.82 18.47 -4.42
N PHE A 271 -10.09 18.72 -4.74
CA PHE A 271 -10.50 19.49 -5.92
C PHE A 271 -10.50 21.01 -5.73
N ARG A 272 -9.88 21.51 -4.66
CA ARG A 272 -9.70 22.94 -4.34
C ARG A 272 -11.00 23.72 -4.33
N VAL A 273 -12.07 23.14 -3.79
CA VAL A 273 -13.35 23.82 -3.63
C VAL A 273 -13.23 24.82 -2.46
N PRO A 274 -13.55 26.11 -2.67
CA PRO A 274 -13.35 27.12 -1.63
C PRO A 274 -14.38 26.97 -0.50
N GLY A 275 -13.96 27.37 0.71
CA GLY A 275 -14.80 27.42 1.91
C GLY A 275 -14.78 26.14 2.76
N MET A 276 -13.89 25.18 2.46
CA MET A 276 -13.76 23.94 3.24
C MET A 276 -13.18 24.17 4.64
N THR A 277 -12.44 25.25 4.88
CA THR A 277 -11.94 25.60 6.23
C THR A 277 -13.07 25.71 7.26
N LYS A 278 -14.23 26.28 6.87
CA LYS A 278 -15.41 26.35 7.74
C LYS A 278 -16.01 24.99 8.04
N GLU A 279 -15.85 24.02 7.14
CA GLU A 279 -16.31 22.65 7.38
C GLU A 279 -15.38 21.92 8.36
N ILE A 280 -14.06 22.20 8.33
CA ILE A 280 -13.12 21.72 9.35
C ILE A 280 -13.50 22.30 10.73
N GLU A 281 -13.84 23.60 10.80
CA GLU A 281 -14.33 24.23 12.04
C GLU A 281 -15.56 23.53 12.60
N LYS A 282 -16.55 23.22 11.76
CA LYS A 282 -17.76 22.50 12.20
C LYS A 282 -17.45 21.09 12.69
N LEU A 283 -16.59 20.34 11.99
CA LEU A 283 -16.17 19.01 12.48
C LEU A 283 -15.53 19.12 13.86
N TRP A 284 -14.69 20.14 14.06
CA TRP A 284 -14.06 20.41 15.35
C TRP A 284 -15.07 20.76 16.44
N GLU A 285 -16.06 21.61 16.14
CA GLU A 285 -17.15 21.98 17.05
C GLU A 285 -18.03 20.78 17.45
N TYR A 286 -18.22 19.83 16.54
CA TYR A 286 -18.95 18.59 16.81
C TYR A 286 -18.12 17.50 17.50
N GLY A 287 -16.84 17.74 17.76
CA GLY A 287 -15.95 16.78 18.41
C GLY A 287 -15.41 15.67 17.49
N ALA A 288 -15.60 15.79 16.17
CA ALA A 288 -15.03 14.90 15.16
C ALA A 288 -13.56 15.23 14.88
N TYR A 289 -12.74 15.16 15.95
CA TYR A 289 -11.36 15.65 15.93
C TYR A 289 -10.46 14.81 15.04
N ALA A 290 -10.58 13.48 15.09
CA ALA A 290 -9.76 12.58 14.28
C ALA A 290 -9.99 12.83 12.78
N GLU A 291 -11.25 13.01 12.38
CA GLU A 291 -11.66 13.31 11.02
C GLU A 291 -11.13 14.67 10.55
N ALA A 292 -11.24 15.70 11.40
CA ALA A 292 -10.73 17.04 11.11
C ALA A 292 -9.20 17.02 10.95
N VAL A 293 -8.47 16.34 11.84
CA VAL A 293 -7.01 16.18 11.76
C VAL A 293 -6.60 15.44 10.48
N SER A 294 -7.33 14.40 10.09
CA SER A 294 -7.05 13.67 8.86
C SER A 294 -7.17 14.56 7.61
N ILE A 295 -8.20 15.41 7.56
CA ILE A 295 -8.36 16.42 6.50
C ILE A 295 -7.21 17.43 6.51
N ILE A 296 -6.84 17.96 7.68
CA ILE A 296 -5.72 18.92 7.81
C ILE A 296 -4.41 18.30 7.30
N THR A 297 -4.18 17.02 7.61
CA THR A 297 -2.95 16.30 7.30
C THR A 297 -2.78 16.08 5.80
N TYR A 298 -3.75 15.42 5.14
CA TYR A 298 -3.57 14.96 3.76
C TYR A 298 -4.12 15.92 2.72
N GLU A 299 -5.16 16.69 3.05
CA GLU A 299 -5.86 17.53 2.08
C GLU A 299 -5.62 19.04 2.35
N GLY A 300 -5.32 19.41 3.60
CA GLY A 300 -5.08 20.79 3.99
C GLY A 300 -3.85 21.39 3.28
N THR A 301 -4.01 22.61 2.75
CA THR A 301 -2.88 23.41 2.26
C THR A 301 -1.93 23.76 3.42
N TRP A 302 -0.75 24.28 3.09
CA TRP A 302 0.21 24.70 4.12
C TRP A 302 -0.40 25.74 5.08
N GLU A 303 -1.18 26.68 4.56
CA GLU A 303 -1.88 27.71 5.35
C GLU A 303 -2.91 27.10 6.30
N VAL A 304 -3.57 26.00 5.90
CA VAL A 304 -4.47 25.26 6.79
C VAL A 304 -3.66 24.57 7.89
N LYS A 305 -2.55 23.90 7.57
CA LYS A 305 -1.69 23.28 8.58
C LYS A 305 -1.15 24.32 9.58
N GLU A 306 -0.69 25.46 9.07
CA GLU A 306 -0.23 26.60 9.88
C GLU A 306 -1.33 27.18 10.79
N ALA A 307 -2.58 27.27 10.32
CA ALA A 307 -3.68 27.77 11.13
C ALA A 307 -4.13 26.78 12.23
N TRP A 308 -3.86 25.48 12.07
CA TRP A 308 -4.44 24.43 12.91
C TRP A 308 -3.46 23.66 13.77
N TYR A 309 -2.14 23.68 13.51
CA TYR A 309 -1.19 22.82 14.23
C TYR A 309 -1.21 23.00 15.76
N GLU A 310 -1.46 24.21 16.27
CA GLU A 310 -1.59 24.44 17.72
C GLU A 310 -2.81 23.70 18.29
N LYS A 311 -3.96 23.74 17.61
CA LYS A 311 -5.14 22.96 18.00
C LYS A 311 -4.90 21.46 17.88
N VAL A 312 -4.10 21.03 16.90
CA VAL A 312 -3.69 19.62 16.75
C VAL A 312 -2.87 19.18 17.97
N PHE A 313 -1.94 20.00 18.46
CA PHE A 313 -1.25 19.73 19.72
C PHE A 313 -2.20 19.66 20.92
N GLU A 314 -3.14 20.60 21.04
CA GLU A 314 -4.10 20.64 22.16
C GLU A 314 -5.00 19.40 22.21
N ILE A 315 -5.37 18.85 21.06
CA ILE A 315 -6.26 17.69 21.00
C ILE A 315 -5.53 16.35 21.01
N LEU A 316 -4.22 16.34 20.72
CA LEU A 316 -3.39 15.12 20.64
C LEU A 316 -3.60 14.15 21.82
N PRO A 317 -3.72 14.59 23.09
CA PRO A 317 -3.94 13.68 24.22
C PRO A 317 -5.27 12.90 24.17
N LYS A 318 -6.25 13.35 23.37
CA LYS A 318 -7.56 12.71 23.22
C LYS A 318 -7.68 11.82 21.99
N LEU A 319 -6.68 11.81 21.12
CA LEU A 319 -6.68 11.05 19.88
C LEU A 319 -6.10 9.64 20.09
N HIS A 320 -6.54 8.71 19.24
CA HIS A 320 -6.06 7.33 19.12
C HIS A 320 -6.07 6.89 17.65
N GLY A 321 -5.32 5.85 17.32
CA GLY A 321 -5.37 5.20 16.01
C GLY A 321 -5.01 6.15 14.87
N GLU A 322 -5.75 6.07 13.76
CA GLU A 322 -5.49 6.89 12.56
C GLU A 322 -5.45 8.40 12.87
N GLY A 323 -6.39 8.92 13.66
CA GLY A 323 -6.40 10.35 14.02
C GLY A 323 -5.15 10.79 14.78
N PHE A 324 -4.63 9.95 15.67
CA PHE A 324 -3.38 10.23 16.41
C PHE A 324 -2.16 10.21 15.48
N ARG A 325 -2.09 9.23 14.58
CA ARG A 325 -1.00 9.10 13.60
C ARG A 325 -1.00 10.27 12.62
N ASP A 326 -2.17 10.71 12.17
CA ASP A 326 -2.36 11.89 11.32
C ASP A 326 -1.92 13.18 12.05
N ALA A 327 -2.25 13.31 13.33
CA ALA A 327 -1.78 14.42 14.16
C ALA A 327 -0.24 14.46 14.22
N CYS A 328 0.41 13.30 14.41
CA CYS A 328 1.87 13.18 14.37
C CYS A 328 2.45 13.62 13.01
N HIS A 329 1.82 13.25 11.90
CA HIS A 329 2.24 13.70 10.56
C HIS A 329 2.09 15.21 10.38
N THR A 330 0.98 15.81 10.84
CA THR A 330 0.80 17.27 10.79
C THR A 330 1.85 17.98 11.64
N ILE A 331 2.10 17.53 12.86
CA ILE A 331 3.12 18.12 13.75
C ILE A 331 4.51 18.03 13.11
N LYS A 332 4.87 16.86 12.56
CA LYS A 332 6.13 16.66 11.83
C LYS A 332 6.27 17.60 10.64
N ALA A 333 5.19 17.82 9.88
CA ALA A 333 5.22 18.75 8.75
C ALA A 333 5.58 20.18 9.20
N MET A 334 5.20 20.57 10.41
CA MET A 334 5.44 21.90 10.97
C MET A 334 6.76 22.03 11.76
N LYS A 335 7.69 21.06 11.65
CA LYS A 335 8.92 20.97 12.45
C LYS A 335 9.82 22.22 12.47
N GLU A 336 9.77 23.03 11.41
CA GLU A 336 10.57 24.26 11.30
C GLU A 336 10.03 25.40 12.18
N TYR A 337 8.77 25.34 12.62
CA TYR A 337 8.14 26.42 13.40
C TYR A 337 8.74 26.51 14.81
N PRO A 338 8.94 27.71 15.37
CA PRO A 338 9.61 27.89 16.67
C PRO A 338 8.99 27.07 17.82
N ASN A 339 7.65 27.00 17.87
CA ASN A 339 6.91 26.32 18.94
C ASN A 339 6.69 24.82 18.72
N VAL A 340 7.32 24.23 17.69
CA VAL A 340 7.20 22.81 17.35
C VAL A 340 8.50 22.11 17.73
N HIS A 341 8.49 21.42 18.87
CA HIS A 341 9.65 20.74 19.44
C HIS A 341 9.22 19.50 20.21
N ALA A 342 10.14 18.55 20.40
CA ALA A 342 9.85 17.24 20.99
C ALA A 342 9.30 17.33 22.41
N GLY A 343 9.70 18.34 23.20
CA GLY A 343 9.20 18.55 24.57
C GLY A 343 7.67 18.61 24.69
N ARG A 344 6.97 19.12 23.65
CA ARG A 344 5.50 19.17 23.61
C ARG A 344 4.83 17.80 23.49
N LEU A 345 5.59 16.76 23.16
CA LEU A 345 5.10 15.38 23.02
C LEU A 345 5.34 14.54 24.28
N LYS A 346 5.86 15.14 25.37
CA LYS A 346 6.16 14.42 26.62
C LYS A 346 4.95 13.75 27.26
N GLU A 347 3.79 14.39 27.21
CA GLU A 347 2.53 13.79 27.69
C GLU A 347 2.15 12.57 26.85
N ALA A 348 2.26 12.66 25.53
CA ALA A 348 1.95 11.56 24.61
C ALA A 348 2.90 10.36 24.80
N LEU A 349 4.17 10.60 25.14
CA LEU A 349 5.13 9.54 25.46
C LEU A 349 4.72 8.72 26.70
N GLY A 350 4.15 9.38 27.71
CA GLY A 350 3.69 8.75 28.96
C GLY A 350 2.34 8.01 28.85
N ARG A 351 1.78 7.88 27.66
CA ARG A 351 0.49 7.23 27.44
C ARG A 351 0.64 5.72 27.27
N ASP A 352 -0.02 4.97 28.15
CA ASP A 352 -0.04 3.50 28.11
C ASP A 352 -1.14 2.93 27.18
N ASP A 353 -2.11 3.77 26.80
CA ASP A 353 -3.24 3.41 25.95
C ASP A 353 -2.97 3.50 24.45
N LEU A 354 -1.77 3.94 24.04
CA LEU A 354 -1.35 3.95 22.63
C LEU A 354 -0.94 2.55 22.17
N ASP A 355 -1.48 2.14 21.02
CA ASP A 355 -1.09 0.90 20.36
C ASP A 355 0.32 0.99 19.76
N ARG A 356 0.80 -0.14 19.22
CA ARG A 356 2.14 -0.22 18.64
C ARG A 356 2.34 0.75 17.47
N ASN A 357 1.36 0.92 16.60
CA ASN A 357 1.47 1.78 15.43
C ASN A 357 1.43 3.26 15.82
N ASP A 358 0.63 3.61 16.82
CA ASP A 358 0.56 4.95 17.38
C ASP A 358 1.91 5.34 18.01
N ARG A 359 2.53 4.44 18.80
CA ARG A 359 3.88 4.66 19.35
C ARG A 359 4.93 4.84 18.27
N ILE A 360 4.90 4.01 17.22
CA ILE A 360 5.84 4.12 16.09
C ILE A 360 5.69 5.48 15.39
N ALA A 361 4.45 5.93 15.15
CA ALA A 361 4.21 7.24 14.55
C ALA A 361 4.70 8.39 15.45
N LEU A 362 4.51 8.28 16.77
CA LEU A 362 5.00 9.25 17.74
C LEU A 362 6.53 9.33 17.73
N PHE A 363 7.22 8.19 17.72
CA PHE A 363 8.68 8.14 17.65
C PHE A 363 9.22 8.73 16.34
N HIS A 364 8.59 8.40 15.21
CA HIS A 364 8.92 9.02 13.91
C HIS A 364 8.69 10.52 13.88
N CYS A 365 7.68 11.01 14.59
CA CYS A 365 7.46 12.44 14.77
C CYS A 365 8.63 13.06 15.55
N ILE A 366 8.91 12.55 16.76
CA ILE A 366 9.98 13.05 17.64
C ILE A 366 11.35 13.03 16.96
N GLN A 367 11.66 11.98 16.20
CA GLN A 367 12.93 11.85 15.47
C GLN A 367 13.23 13.07 14.58
N GLU A 368 12.20 13.69 14.02
CA GLU A 368 12.31 14.80 13.07
C GLU A 368 12.25 16.17 13.74
N LEU A 369 11.85 16.23 15.02
CA LEU A 369 11.72 17.48 15.75
C LEU A 369 13.03 17.90 16.42
N LYS A 370 13.18 19.20 16.62
CA LYS A 370 14.19 19.82 17.49
C LYS A 370 13.80 19.65 18.97
N GLY A 371 14.76 19.89 19.88
CA GLY A 371 14.52 19.84 21.33
C GLY A 371 14.38 18.41 21.89
N LYS A 372 15.10 17.44 21.30
CA LYS A 372 15.07 16.03 21.72
C LYS A 372 15.58 15.84 23.16
N GLU A 373 16.40 16.77 23.63
CA GLU A 373 16.91 16.83 25.00
C GLU A 373 15.77 16.93 26.03
N GLU A 374 14.64 17.56 25.67
CA GLU A 374 13.50 17.78 26.57
C GLU A 374 12.72 16.49 26.90
N VAL A 375 12.85 15.47 26.04
CA VAL A 375 12.23 14.16 26.20
C VAL A 375 13.23 13.06 26.54
N LEU A 376 14.50 13.43 26.79
CA LEU A 376 15.58 12.48 27.04
C LEU A 376 15.31 11.57 28.25
N ASP A 377 14.74 12.10 29.34
CA ASP A 377 14.44 11.33 30.55
C ASP A 377 13.56 10.10 30.23
N TYR A 378 12.56 10.29 29.36
CA TYR A 378 11.69 9.19 28.93
C TYR A 378 12.49 8.13 28.18
N PHE A 379 13.35 8.53 27.23
CA PHE A 379 14.11 7.58 26.43
C PHE A 379 15.21 6.89 27.23
N LEU A 380 15.78 7.52 28.26
CA LEU A 380 16.71 6.86 29.19
C LEU A 380 16.01 5.70 29.92
N GLU A 381 14.80 5.93 30.43
CA GLU A 381 14.00 4.87 31.06
C GLU A 381 13.59 3.81 30.04
N TYR A 382 13.03 4.23 28.91
CA TYR A 382 12.50 3.34 27.86
C TYR A 382 13.58 2.42 27.28
N LEU A 383 14.76 2.94 26.96
CA LEU A 383 15.89 2.14 26.45
C LEU A 383 16.44 1.15 27.49
N SER A 384 16.18 1.38 28.78
CA SER A 384 16.63 0.49 29.85
C SER A 384 15.68 -0.67 30.14
N THR A 385 14.40 -0.53 29.80
CA THR A 385 13.34 -1.50 30.13
C THR A 385 12.80 -2.25 28.92
N GLU A 386 12.78 -1.64 27.73
CA GLU A 386 12.25 -2.26 26.51
C GLU A 386 13.14 -3.41 26.00
N GLU A 387 12.50 -4.49 25.57
CA GLU A 387 13.17 -5.69 25.06
C GLU A 387 12.92 -5.93 23.58
N ASN A 388 11.89 -5.31 23.00
CA ASN A 388 11.61 -5.44 21.58
C ASN A 388 12.66 -4.66 20.76
N PRO A 389 13.49 -5.35 19.95
CA PRO A 389 14.55 -4.69 19.18
C PRO A 389 14.00 -3.69 18.17
N THR A 390 12.80 -3.89 17.65
CA THR A 390 12.15 -2.95 16.71
C THR A 390 11.79 -1.64 17.40
N LEU A 391 11.26 -1.69 18.63
CA LEU A 391 10.91 -0.49 19.38
C LEU A 391 12.16 0.24 19.89
N LEU A 392 13.18 -0.51 20.30
CA LEU A 392 14.50 0.04 20.63
C LEU A 392 15.13 0.78 19.45
N ILE A 393 15.02 0.26 18.22
CA ILE A 393 15.50 0.94 17.01
C ILE A 393 14.90 2.35 16.89
N TYR A 394 13.58 2.46 17.03
CA TYR A 394 12.90 3.74 16.93
C TYR A 394 13.29 4.69 18.08
N ALA A 395 13.38 4.17 19.31
CA ALA A 395 13.83 4.96 20.47
C ALA A 395 15.25 5.52 20.28
N VAL A 396 16.17 4.71 19.73
CA VAL A 396 17.53 5.18 19.40
C VAL A 396 17.50 6.33 18.39
N TRP A 397 16.64 6.27 17.37
CA TRP A 397 16.48 7.37 16.40
C TRP A 397 15.95 8.66 17.04
N CYS A 398 15.02 8.55 17.99
CA CYS A 398 14.51 9.71 18.72
C CYS A 398 15.59 10.45 19.52
N THR A 399 16.67 9.76 19.89
CA THR A 399 17.80 10.31 20.66
C THR A 399 19.02 10.63 19.79
N GLU A 400 18.94 10.46 18.47
CA GLU A 400 20.04 10.74 17.55
C GLU A 400 20.44 12.22 17.57
N GLY A 401 21.73 12.47 17.77
CA GLY A 401 22.30 13.82 17.91
C GLY A 401 22.30 14.40 19.32
N VAL A 402 21.70 13.71 20.30
CA VAL A 402 21.68 14.16 21.70
C VAL A 402 22.97 13.78 22.42
N GLU A 403 23.76 14.77 22.83
CA GLU A 403 24.99 14.55 23.60
C GLU A 403 24.68 14.38 25.09
N ASN A 404 24.62 13.13 25.57
CA ASN A 404 24.44 12.83 26.98
C ASN A 404 25.23 11.58 27.42
N ARG A 405 25.93 11.67 28.56
CA ARG A 405 26.80 10.58 29.04
C ARG A 405 26.03 9.32 29.46
N GLN A 406 24.91 9.48 30.15
CA GLN A 406 24.08 8.35 30.60
C GLN A 406 23.47 7.61 29.40
N LEU A 407 23.05 8.37 28.37
CA LEU A 407 22.56 7.81 27.12
C LEU A 407 23.63 6.98 26.40
N GLN A 408 24.86 7.51 26.30
CA GLN A 408 25.98 6.77 25.72
C GLN A 408 26.29 5.48 26.50
N GLU A 409 26.24 5.52 27.84
CA GLU A 409 26.41 4.33 28.68
C GLU A 409 25.32 3.28 28.42
N LEU A 410 24.05 3.70 28.23
CA LEU A 410 22.97 2.79 27.84
C LEU A 410 23.19 2.19 26.45
N TYR A 411 23.63 2.98 25.48
CA TYR A 411 23.96 2.46 24.15
C TYR A 411 25.03 1.39 24.19
N VAL A 412 26.08 1.58 25.01
CA VAL A 412 27.13 0.58 25.19
C VAL A 412 26.58 -0.70 25.84
N LYS A 413 25.69 -0.59 26.83
CA LYS A 413 25.00 -1.77 27.43
C LYS A 413 24.13 -2.51 26.41
N LEU A 414 23.40 -1.79 25.57
CA LEU A 414 22.61 -2.39 24.49
C LEU A 414 23.48 -3.08 23.44
N LEU A 415 24.61 -2.48 23.06
CA LEU A 415 25.60 -3.10 22.19
C LEU A 415 26.16 -4.39 22.81
N ASP A 416 26.49 -4.41 24.11
CA ASP A 416 26.91 -5.62 24.81
C ASP A 416 25.84 -6.73 24.76
N ARG A 417 24.57 -6.37 24.96
CA ARG A 417 23.43 -7.30 24.91
C ARG A 417 23.24 -7.89 23.51
N TYR A 418 23.18 -7.04 22.48
CA TYR A 418 22.71 -7.46 21.16
C TYR A 418 23.81 -7.89 20.18
N ARG A 419 25.08 -7.50 20.38
CA ARG A 419 26.17 -7.90 19.48
C ARG A 419 26.36 -9.42 19.38
N THR A 420 25.95 -10.16 20.40
CA THR A 420 26.09 -11.63 20.44
C THR A 420 24.88 -12.38 19.88
N HIS A 421 23.80 -11.68 19.54
CA HIS A 421 22.59 -12.25 18.97
C HIS A 421 22.86 -12.86 17.58
N GLU A 422 22.11 -13.91 17.22
CA GLU A 422 22.29 -14.60 15.94
C GLU A 422 22.07 -13.67 14.74
N ASN A 423 21.04 -12.83 14.82
CA ASN A 423 20.75 -11.84 13.78
C ASN A 423 21.88 -10.82 13.59
N ALA A 424 22.49 -10.35 14.68
CA ALA A 424 23.66 -9.47 14.62
C ALA A 424 24.89 -10.19 14.04
N LYS A 425 25.10 -11.48 14.37
CA LYS A 425 26.15 -12.31 13.77
C LYS A 425 25.93 -12.54 12.28
N PHE A 426 24.68 -12.69 11.84
CA PHE A 426 24.37 -12.81 10.42
C PHE A 426 24.67 -11.50 9.70
N ASP A 427 24.15 -10.39 10.20
CA ASP A 427 24.33 -9.08 9.56
C ASP A 427 25.81 -8.66 9.57
N TYR A 428 26.58 -9.06 10.60
CA TYR A 428 28.03 -9.00 10.57
C TYR A 428 28.62 -9.75 9.36
N LYS A 429 28.28 -11.04 9.15
CA LYS A 429 28.78 -11.79 7.98
C LYS A 429 28.42 -11.09 6.67
N GLY A 430 27.20 -10.58 6.56
CA GLY A 430 26.74 -9.81 5.39
C GLY A 430 27.53 -8.52 5.16
N SER A 431 27.84 -7.78 6.23
CA SER A 431 28.66 -6.56 6.17
C SER A 431 30.09 -6.82 5.65
N GLN A 432 30.60 -8.04 5.81
CA GLN A 432 31.92 -8.44 5.32
C GLN A 432 31.92 -8.93 3.86
N MET A 433 30.75 -9.14 3.25
CA MET A 433 30.64 -9.54 1.85
C MET A 433 30.97 -8.38 0.91
N VAL A 434 31.57 -8.71 -0.23
CA VAL A 434 31.85 -7.77 -1.32
C VAL A 434 30.88 -8.06 -2.46
N LEU A 435 29.89 -7.18 -2.64
CA LEU A 435 28.92 -7.23 -3.72
C LEU A 435 29.47 -6.57 -5.00
N LYS A 436 28.78 -6.74 -6.12
CA LYS A 436 29.09 -6.01 -7.36
C LYS A 436 29.11 -4.50 -7.09
N GLY A 437 30.18 -3.82 -7.52
CA GLY A 437 30.39 -2.40 -7.24
C GLY A 437 31.08 -2.07 -5.91
N GLY A 438 31.51 -3.08 -5.14
CA GLY A 438 32.30 -2.88 -3.90
C GLY A 438 31.47 -2.70 -2.62
N ALA A 439 30.15 -2.64 -2.73
CA ALA A 439 29.21 -2.53 -1.61
C ALA A 439 29.21 -3.79 -0.71
N CYS A 440 28.62 -3.68 0.49
CA CYS A 440 28.30 -4.82 1.36
C CYS A 440 26.80 -4.87 1.66
N LEU A 441 26.31 -5.97 2.22
CA LEU A 441 24.94 -6.05 2.71
C LEU A 441 24.79 -5.17 3.95
N GLY A 442 23.73 -4.36 3.99
CA GLY A 442 23.33 -3.61 5.18
C GLY A 442 22.64 -4.52 6.19
N ALA A 443 22.64 -4.09 7.45
CA ALA A 443 21.87 -4.76 8.49
C ALA A 443 20.36 -4.62 8.22
N SER A 444 19.64 -5.74 8.21
CA SER A 444 18.22 -5.80 7.89
C SER A 444 17.40 -6.57 8.93
N ARG A 445 18.05 -7.28 9.84
CA ARG A 445 17.37 -8.00 10.93
C ARG A 445 17.30 -7.12 12.18
N PRO A 446 16.29 -7.26 13.04
CA PRO A 446 16.06 -6.31 14.14
C PRO A 446 17.29 -6.05 15.03
N GLU A 447 17.94 -7.07 15.59
CA GLU A 447 19.09 -6.88 16.49
C GLU A 447 20.36 -6.43 15.75
N GLY A 448 20.49 -6.82 14.48
CA GLY A 448 21.57 -6.34 13.61
C GLY A 448 21.40 -4.86 13.25
N GLN A 449 20.19 -4.45 12.91
CA GLN A 449 19.83 -3.06 12.64
C GLN A 449 19.96 -2.20 13.89
N LEU A 450 19.51 -2.70 15.05
CA LEU A 450 19.71 -2.03 16.34
C LEU A 450 21.20 -1.81 16.62
N SER A 451 22.03 -2.85 16.49
CA SER A 451 23.48 -2.76 16.68
C SER A 451 24.10 -1.75 15.71
N SER A 452 23.69 -1.78 14.44
CA SER A 452 24.12 -0.83 13.41
C SER A 452 23.76 0.62 13.74
N ASN A 453 22.56 0.87 14.25
CA ASN A 453 22.10 2.21 14.62
C ASN A 453 22.84 2.73 15.85
N LEU A 454 23.10 1.87 16.84
CA LEU A 454 23.88 2.20 18.04
C LEU A 454 25.34 2.51 17.68
N MET A 455 25.97 1.74 16.78
CA MET A 455 27.32 2.05 16.29
C MET A 455 27.38 3.42 15.61
N ARG A 456 26.34 3.79 14.85
CA ARG A 456 26.25 5.11 14.19
C ARG A 456 26.28 6.26 15.20
N GLN A 457 25.70 6.08 16.40
CA GLN A 457 25.77 7.10 17.46
C GLN A 457 27.19 7.36 17.95
N PHE A 458 28.15 6.48 17.63
CA PHE A 458 29.57 6.62 17.91
C PHE A 458 30.40 6.84 16.63
N ASP A 459 29.78 7.28 15.53
CA ASP A 459 30.42 7.40 14.21
C ASP A 459 31.18 6.13 13.80
N TYR A 460 30.56 4.97 14.06
CA TYR A 460 31.16 3.65 13.86
C TYR A 460 32.54 3.50 14.51
N PHE A 461 32.74 4.17 15.65
CA PHE A 461 33.98 4.21 16.41
C PHE A 461 35.15 4.85 15.65
N GLY A 462 34.86 5.76 14.72
CA GLY A 462 35.83 6.40 13.83
C GLY A 462 36.34 5.49 12.70
N LEU A 463 35.59 4.44 12.37
CA LEU A 463 35.91 3.46 11.33
C LEU A 463 34.85 3.51 10.21
N ASP A 464 35.15 2.85 9.08
CA ASP A 464 34.11 2.58 8.09
C ASP A 464 33.10 1.55 8.62
N TYR A 465 31.95 1.41 7.95
CA TYR A 465 30.89 0.49 8.35
C TYR A 465 31.40 -0.94 8.65
N ARG A 466 32.31 -1.43 7.81
CA ARG A 466 32.92 -2.76 7.95
C ARG A 466 33.85 -2.83 9.16
N GLY A 467 34.65 -1.80 9.38
CA GLY A 467 35.57 -1.66 10.50
C GLY A 467 34.84 -1.57 11.84
N GLY A 468 33.75 -0.80 11.91
CA GLY A 468 32.90 -0.70 13.11
C GLY A 468 32.36 -2.06 13.54
N TRP A 469 31.82 -2.82 12.59
CA TRP A 469 31.39 -4.20 12.80
C TRP A 469 32.53 -5.13 13.25
N LYS A 470 33.73 -5.04 12.65
CA LYS A 470 34.90 -5.83 13.08
C LYS A 470 35.31 -5.51 14.51
N LEU A 471 35.26 -4.24 14.90
CA LEU A 471 35.58 -3.81 16.27
C LEU A 471 34.55 -4.35 17.26
N LEU A 472 33.25 -4.18 16.96
CA LEU A 472 32.16 -4.62 17.85
C LEU A 472 32.14 -6.14 18.07
N MET A 473 32.44 -6.92 17.03
CA MET A 473 32.35 -8.38 17.08
C MET A 473 33.59 -9.04 17.70
N ASP A 474 34.74 -8.36 17.72
CA ASP A 474 35.95 -8.82 18.40
C ASP A 474 35.91 -8.44 19.88
N GLU A 475 35.84 -9.43 20.76
CA GLU A 475 35.69 -9.20 22.20
C GLU A 475 36.88 -8.44 22.82
N GLY A 476 38.11 -8.67 22.34
CA GLY A 476 39.29 -7.98 22.84
C GLY A 476 39.30 -6.51 22.42
N ARG A 477 39.03 -6.24 21.14
CA ARG A 477 38.94 -4.87 20.60
C ARG A 477 37.79 -4.09 21.22
N TRP A 478 36.65 -4.72 21.42
CA TRP A 478 35.49 -4.10 22.07
C TRP A 478 35.78 -3.72 23.52
N ARG A 479 36.39 -4.62 24.31
CA ARG A 479 36.81 -4.31 25.69
C ARG A 479 37.82 -3.17 25.76
N GLU A 480 38.78 -3.15 24.84
CA GLU A 480 39.80 -2.10 24.78
C GLU A 480 39.17 -0.74 24.43
N TRP A 481 38.30 -0.69 23.41
CA TRP A 481 37.56 0.52 23.05
C TRP A 481 36.75 1.06 24.24
N LYS A 482 35.99 0.20 24.95
CA LYS A 482 35.23 0.62 26.14
C LYS A 482 36.12 1.25 27.22
N ARG A 483 37.31 0.67 27.48
CA ARG A 483 38.27 1.22 28.45
C ARG A 483 38.80 2.58 28.01
N GLN A 484 39.18 2.73 26.74
CA GLN A 484 39.71 3.98 26.19
C GLN A 484 38.65 5.10 26.18
N SER A 485 37.38 4.75 25.98
CA SER A 485 36.24 5.68 25.97
C SER A 485 35.56 5.86 27.34
N GLY A 486 36.12 5.25 28.40
CA GLY A 486 35.68 5.42 29.79
C GLY A 486 34.35 4.73 30.16
N PHE A 487 33.91 3.73 29.39
CA PHE A 487 32.65 2.98 29.60
C PHE A 487 32.86 1.68 30.40
N VAL A 488 33.76 1.71 31.40
CA VAL A 488 34.18 0.52 32.16
C VAL A 488 33.03 -0.13 32.93
#